data_AF-A0A1S0TGR3-F1
#
_entry.id   AF-A0A1S0TGR3-F1
#
_cell.length_a   1.000
_cell.length_b   1.000
_cell.length_c   1.000
_cell.angle_alpha   90.00
_cell.angle_beta   90.00
_cell.angle_gamma   90.00
#
_symmetry.space_group_name_H-M   'P 1'
#
loop_
_entity.id
_entity.type
_entity.pdbx_description
1 polymer ?
#
loop_
_entity_poly.entity_id
_entity_poly.type
_entity_poly.pdbx_seq_one_letter_code
_entity_poly.pdbx_strand_id
1 'polypeptide(L)'
;MDLGGTNLRVMLMAITPGEELKTEQFNTRIPNWAMRGTGEQLFDYITKCLAEFLIEKGVQNDGLPVGFTFSYPCDQKSLRSATLLRWTKGIETTGVVGKDVVELLEQSIARRG
;
A
#
# COMPACT_ATOMS: atom_id res chain seq x y z
N MET A 1 -5.16 -2.76 -0.10
CA MET A 1 -4.19 -2.35 0.95
C MET A 1 -4.69 -1.08 1.62
N ASP A 2 -4.52 -0.97 2.93
CA ASP A 2 -4.90 0.19 3.72
C ASP A 2 -3.70 0.65 4.56
N LEU A 3 -3.23 1.87 4.30
CA LEU A 3 -2.14 2.50 5.02
C LEU A 3 -2.72 3.47 6.05
N GLY A 4 -2.72 3.03 7.32
CA GLY A 4 -3.04 3.86 8.46
C GLY A 4 -1.81 4.59 9.01
N GLY A 5 -2.01 5.36 10.08
CA GLY A 5 -0.94 6.15 10.71
C GLY A 5 0.24 5.33 11.26
N THR A 6 -0.03 4.11 11.72
CA THR A 6 0.96 3.22 12.36
C THR A 6 0.84 1.77 11.93
N ASN A 7 -0.22 1.41 11.18
CA ASN A 7 -0.50 0.04 10.77
C ASN A 7 -0.72 -0.02 9.27
N LEU A 8 -0.24 -1.09 8.67
CA LEU A 8 -0.54 -1.50 7.31
C LEU A 8 -1.46 -2.72 7.38
N ARG A 9 -2.54 -2.67 6.60
CA ARG A 9 -3.42 -3.82 6.36
C ARG A 9 -3.38 -4.23 4.90
N VAL A 10 -3.14 -5.50 4.64
CA VAL A 10 -3.28 -6.14 3.32
C VAL A 10 -4.50 -7.05 3.39
N MET A 11 -5.38 -6.97 2.39
CA MET A 11 -6.59 -7.81 2.32
C MET A 11 -6.70 -8.42 0.93
N LEU A 12 -6.99 -9.72 0.88
CA LEU A 12 -7.42 -10.45 -0.31
C LEU A 12 -8.92 -10.67 -0.19
N MET A 13 -9.66 -10.31 -1.24
CA MET A 13 -11.12 -10.39 -1.26
C MET A 13 -11.56 -11.23 -2.46
N ALA A 14 -12.36 -12.26 -2.20
CA ALA A 14 -13.05 -13.03 -3.24
C ALA A 14 -14.50 -12.57 -3.30
N ILE A 15 -14.86 -11.93 -4.41
CA ILE A 15 -16.17 -11.33 -4.64
C ILE A 15 -16.91 -12.20 -5.66
N THR A 16 -17.90 -12.97 -5.20
CA THR A 16 -18.78 -13.76 -6.06
C THR A 16 -20.20 -13.19 -5.97
N PRO A 17 -20.84 -12.81 -7.08
CA PRO A 17 -22.21 -12.28 -7.05
C PRO A 17 -23.20 -13.26 -6.41
N GLY A 18 -23.93 -12.81 -5.38
CA GLY A 18 -24.91 -13.62 -4.67
C GLY A 18 -24.33 -14.51 -3.56
N GLU A 19 -23.00 -14.53 -3.36
CA GLU A 19 -22.37 -15.16 -2.20
C GLU A 19 -21.91 -14.12 -1.16
N GLU A 20 -21.69 -14.58 0.06
CA GLU A 20 -21.02 -13.76 1.07
C GLU A 20 -19.58 -13.43 0.65
N LEU A 21 -19.17 -12.21 0.96
CA LEU A 21 -17.81 -11.73 0.72
C LEU A 21 -16.81 -12.55 1.56
N LYS A 22 -15.86 -13.22 0.89
CA LYS A 22 -14.77 -13.93 1.58
C LYS A 22 -13.55 -13.03 1.63
N THR A 23 -12.99 -12.84 2.82
CA THR A 23 -11.83 -11.97 3.04
C THR A 23 -10.75 -12.66 3.84
N GLU A 24 -9.52 -12.54 3.39
CA GLU A 24 -8.32 -12.87 4.17
C GLU A 24 -7.51 -11.60 4.37
N GLN A 25 -6.93 -11.42 5.56
CA GLN A 25 -6.20 -10.19 5.86
C GLN A 25 -4.95 -10.43 6.70
N PHE A 26 -3.97 -9.59 6.45
CA PHE A 26 -2.74 -9.46 7.21
C PHE A 26 -2.62 -8.04 7.75
N ASN A 27 -2.28 -7.90 9.03
CA ASN A 27 -2.07 -6.61 9.69
C ASN A 27 -0.66 -6.57 10.27
N THR A 28 0.07 -5.50 10.02
CA THR A 28 1.39 -5.27 10.62
C THR A 28 1.55 -3.82 11.05
N ARG A 29 2.38 -3.60 12.05
CA ARG A 29 2.84 -2.24 12.38
C ARG A 29 3.91 -1.82 11.39
N ILE A 30 3.82 -0.57 10.94
CA ILE A 30 4.87 0.02 10.12
C ILE A 30 6.07 0.29 11.04
N PRO A 31 7.27 -0.22 10.72
CA PRO A 31 8.43 -0.02 11.57
C PRO A 31 8.87 1.44 11.55
N ASN A 32 9.42 1.92 12.67
CA ASN A 32 9.85 3.32 12.80
C ASN A 32 10.83 3.76 11.72
N TRP A 33 11.73 2.87 11.28
CA TRP A 33 12.68 3.18 10.21
C TRP A 33 12.00 3.45 8.87
N ALA A 34 10.83 2.87 8.61
CA ALA A 34 10.04 3.14 7.41
C ALA A 34 9.19 4.42 7.57
N MET A 35 8.59 4.61 8.75
CA MET A 35 7.77 5.80 9.05
C MET A 35 8.56 7.12 9.04
N ARG A 36 9.85 7.07 9.40
CA ARG A 36 10.75 8.25 9.48
C ARG A 36 11.88 8.21 8.44
N GLY A 37 11.82 7.26 7.52
CA GLY A 37 12.85 7.02 6.50
C GLY A 37 12.63 7.79 5.20
N THR A 38 13.06 7.20 4.10
CA THR A 38 12.80 7.68 2.73
C THR A 38 11.53 7.07 2.15
N GLY A 39 10.97 7.71 1.12
CA GLY A 39 9.81 7.19 0.39
C GLY A 39 10.07 5.76 -0.08
N GLU A 40 11.24 5.51 -0.66
CA GLU A 40 11.68 4.18 -1.06
C GLU A 40 11.57 3.16 0.08
N GLN A 41 12.10 3.47 1.28
CA GLN A 41 12.00 2.58 2.44
C GLN A 41 10.56 2.27 2.86
N LEU A 42 9.67 3.26 2.84
CA LEU A 42 8.25 3.06 3.17
C LEU A 42 7.54 2.20 2.14
N PHE A 43 7.65 2.54 0.86
CA PHE A 43 6.94 1.84 -0.20
C PHE A 43 7.51 0.43 -0.41
N ASP A 44 8.82 0.24 -0.27
CA ASP A 44 9.43 -1.09 -0.32
C ASP A 44 9.02 -1.98 0.86
N TYR A 45 8.80 -1.40 2.05
CA TYR A 45 8.19 -2.14 3.17
C TYR A 45 6.74 -2.56 2.85
N ILE A 46 5.93 -1.67 2.28
CA ILE A 46 4.55 -1.97 1.87
C ILE A 46 4.52 -3.10 0.84
N THR A 47 5.31 -2.97 -0.22
CA THR A 47 5.44 -3.98 -1.28
C THR A 47 6.01 -5.29 -0.76
N LYS A 48 6.92 -5.23 0.22
CA LYS A 48 7.42 -6.43 0.91
C LYS A 48 6.28 -7.21 1.57
N CYS A 49 5.49 -6.54 2.41
CA CYS A 49 4.36 -7.15 3.10
C CYS A 49 3.29 -7.66 2.13
N LEU A 50 3.02 -6.93 1.05
CA LEU A 50 2.10 -7.37 -0.01
C LEU A 50 2.57 -8.70 -0.62
N ALA A 51 3.82 -8.77 -1.09
CA ALA A 51 4.27 -9.98 -1.77
C ALA A 51 4.45 -11.17 -0.82
N GLU A 52 4.86 -10.96 0.44
CA GLU A 52 4.87 -12.03 1.45
C GLU A 52 3.47 -12.61 1.65
N PHE A 53 2.44 -11.76 1.74
CA PHE A 53 1.05 -12.19 1.87
C PHE A 53 0.56 -12.93 0.61
N LEU A 54 0.87 -12.44 -0.60
CA LEU A 54 0.47 -13.11 -1.84
C LEU A 54 1.14 -14.48 -2.01
N ILE A 55 2.41 -14.62 -1.62
CA ILE A 55 3.14 -15.89 -1.62
C ILE A 55 2.53 -16.87 -0.61
N GLU A 56 2.22 -16.40 0.60
CA GLU A 56 1.55 -17.22 1.63
C GLU A 56 0.20 -17.77 1.13
N LYS A 57 -0.54 -16.97 0.36
CA LYS A 57 -1.82 -17.37 -0.24
C LYS A 57 -1.70 -18.12 -1.57
N GLY A 58 -0.50 -18.22 -2.14
CA GLY A 58 -0.24 -18.92 -3.40
C GLY A 58 -0.84 -18.25 -4.64
N VAL A 59 -1.07 -16.93 -4.59
CA VAL A 59 -1.74 -16.15 -5.67
C VAL A 59 -0.82 -15.08 -6.27
N GLN A 60 0.50 -15.18 -6.05
CA GLN A 60 1.47 -14.17 -6.47
C GLN A 60 1.55 -13.98 -8.01
N ASN A 61 1.10 -14.96 -8.80
CA ASN A 61 1.17 -14.93 -10.26
C ASN A 61 -0.19 -14.62 -10.93
N ASP A 62 -1.24 -14.32 -10.15
CA ASP A 62 -2.61 -14.23 -10.65
C ASP A 62 -2.96 -12.87 -11.28
N GLY A 63 -2.05 -11.89 -11.23
CA GLY A 63 -2.27 -10.57 -11.83
C GLY A 63 -3.41 -9.78 -11.16
N LEU A 64 -3.53 -9.87 -9.83
CA LEU A 64 -4.66 -9.32 -9.08
C LEU A 64 -4.74 -7.78 -9.15
N PRO A 65 -5.94 -7.21 -9.34
CA PRO A 65 -6.13 -5.76 -9.21
C PRO A 65 -5.93 -5.32 -7.76
N VAL A 66 -5.24 -4.19 -7.57
CA VAL A 66 -4.92 -3.65 -6.24
C VAL A 66 -5.66 -2.35 -6.00
N GLY A 67 -6.46 -2.31 -4.93
CA GLY A 67 -6.96 -1.07 -4.34
C GLY A 67 -6.01 -0.56 -3.26
N PHE A 68 -5.68 0.72 -3.28
CA PHE A 68 -4.80 1.35 -2.29
C PHE A 68 -5.52 2.48 -1.53
N THR A 69 -6.00 2.17 -0.33
CA THR A 69 -6.58 3.16 0.59
C THR A 69 -5.44 3.93 1.25
N PHE A 70 -5.16 5.12 0.72
CA PHE A 70 -4.11 6.00 1.21
C PHE A 70 -4.73 7.18 1.97
N SER A 71 -4.93 7.00 3.29
CA SER A 71 -5.73 7.90 4.12
C SER A 71 -4.96 9.15 4.58
N TYR A 72 -4.36 9.88 3.64
CA TYR A 72 -3.62 11.13 3.86
C TYR A 72 -4.13 12.23 2.93
N PRO A 73 -3.92 13.51 3.28
CA PRO A 73 -4.27 14.61 2.40
C PRO A 73 -3.54 14.52 1.05
N CYS A 74 -4.28 14.26 -0.03
CA CYS A 74 -3.76 14.18 -1.39
C CYS A 74 -4.56 15.08 -2.34
N ASP A 75 -3.88 15.56 -3.37
CA ASP A 75 -4.51 16.10 -4.57
C ASP A 75 -4.75 14.94 -5.55
N GLN A 76 -5.99 14.45 -5.60
CA GLN A 76 -6.38 13.31 -6.44
C GLN A 76 -6.74 13.79 -7.84
N LYS A 77 -5.94 13.41 -8.83
CA LYS A 77 -6.12 13.80 -10.24
C LYS A 77 -6.91 12.78 -11.04
N SER A 78 -6.85 11.50 -10.64
CA SER A 78 -7.63 10.41 -11.24
C SER A 78 -7.77 9.25 -10.26
N LEU A 79 -8.41 8.15 -10.68
CA LEU A 79 -8.47 6.92 -9.89
C LEU A 79 -7.06 6.30 -9.66
N ARG A 80 -6.11 6.55 -10.57
CA ARG A 80 -4.74 6.01 -10.52
C ARG A 80 -3.67 7.09 -10.34
N SER A 81 -4.02 8.25 -9.79
CA SER A 81 -3.06 9.34 -9.56
C SER A 81 -3.48 10.19 -8.38
N ALA A 82 -2.61 10.29 -7.38
CA ALA A 82 -2.82 11.11 -6.20
C ALA A 82 -1.50 11.66 -5.68
N THR A 83 -1.36 12.99 -5.69
CA THR A 83 -0.15 13.66 -5.19
C THR A 83 -0.28 13.94 -3.70
N LEU A 84 0.66 13.46 -2.88
CA LEU A 84 0.65 13.73 -1.43
C LEU A 84 0.88 15.22 -1.14
N LEU A 85 -0.01 15.86 -0.39
CA LEU A 85 0.12 17.28 -0.02
C LEU A 85 0.91 17.46 1.28
N ARG A 86 0.65 16.63 2.28
CA ARG A 86 1.35 16.64 3.57
C ARG A 86 1.12 15.35 4.32
N TRP A 87 2.10 14.95 5.12
CA TRP A 87 1.90 13.87 6.08
C TRP A 87 1.04 14.29 7.26
N THR A 88 0.39 13.29 7.86
CA THR A 88 -0.34 13.38 9.13
C THR A 88 -0.09 12.10 9.92
N LYS A 89 -0.66 11.97 11.13
CA LYS A 89 -0.68 10.71 11.90
C LYS A 89 0.71 10.13 12.25
N GLY A 90 1.74 10.98 12.34
CA GLY A 90 3.08 10.60 12.80
C GLY A 90 3.99 9.92 11.78
N ILE A 91 3.56 9.78 10.52
CA ILE A 91 4.47 9.45 9.41
C ILE A 91 5.22 10.74 9.02
N GLU A 92 6.53 10.64 8.82
CA GLU A 92 7.42 11.76 8.52
C GLU A 92 8.38 11.41 7.35
N THR A 93 7.98 10.45 6.52
CA THR A 93 8.81 9.90 5.45
C THR A 93 9.21 10.99 4.44
N THR A 94 10.50 11.07 4.14
CA THR A 94 11.06 12.07 3.21
C THR A 94 10.87 11.66 1.74
N GLY A 95 10.81 12.64 0.84
CA GLY A 95 10.75 12.38 -0.61
C GLY A 95 9.39 11.91 -1.15
N VAL A 96 8.32 11.95 -0.35
CA VAL A 96 6.96 11.56 -0.78
C VAL A 96 6.04 12.77 -0.96
N VAL A 97 6.18 13.82 -0.14
CA VAL A 97 5.38 15.04 -0.28
C VAL A 97 5.64 15.69 -1.64
N GLY A 98 4.57 16.02 -2.36
CA GLY A 98 4.61 16.54 -3.73
C GLY A 98 4.82 15.47 -4.81
N LYS A 99 4.81 14.19 -4.46
CA LYS A 99 4.93 13.06 -5.40
C LYS A 99 3.63 12.28 -5.52
N ASP A 100 3.45 11.62 -6.66
CA ASP A 100 2.33 10.70 -6.88
C ASP A 100 2.56 9.39 -6.13
N VAL A 101 1.67 9.07 -5.20
CA VAL A 101 1.80 7.89 -4.35
C VAL A 101 1.48 6.59 -5.08
N VAL A 102 0.70 6.66 -6.17
CA VAL A 102 0.43 5.50 -7.03
C VAL A 102 1.70 5.16 -7.82
N GLU A 103 2.35 6.18 -8.38
CA GLU A 103 3.62 5.99 -9.11
C GLU A 103 4.70 5.42 -8.20
N LEU A 104 4.86 5.94 -6.97
CA LEU A 104 5.83 5.42 -6.01
C LEU A 104 5.58 3.95 -5.63
N LEU A 105 4.32 3.57 -5.49
CA LEU A 105 3.93 2.18 -5.24
C LEU A 105 4.23 1.29 -6.45
N GLU A 106 3.85 1.72 -7.65
CA GLU A 106 4.12 0.98 -8.90
C GLU A 106 5.62 0.80 -9.14
N GLN A 107 6.42 1.83 -8.90
CA GLN A 107 7.88 1.76 -8.97
C GLN A 107 8.44 0.74 -7.96
N SER A 108 7.90 0.71 -6.74
CA SER A 108 8.32 -0.25 -5.71
C SER A 108 7.95 -1.70 -6.08
N ILE A 109 6.75 -1.91 -6.64
CA ILE A 109 6.33 -3.20 -7.18
C ILE A 109 7.28 -3.62 -8.31
N ALA A 110 7.51 -2.75 -9.30
CA ALA A 110 8.37 -3.05 -10.45
C ALA A 110 9.82 -3.38 -10.08
N ARG A 111 10.38 -2.75 -9.02
CA ARG A 111 11.71 -3.11 -8.49
C ARG A 111 11.77 -4.53 -7.93
N ARG A 112 10.64 -5.07 -7.47
CA ARG A 112 10.57 -6.38 -6.80
C ARG A 112 10.25 -7.54 -7.75
N GLY A 113 9.69 -7.26 -8.92
CA GLY A 113 9.31 -8.25 -9.95
C GLY A 113 7.82 -8.49 -9.99
#